data_AF-A0ABD2PV39-F1
#
_entry.id   AF-A0ABD2PV39-F1
#
_cell.length_a   1.000
_cell.length_b   1.000
_cell.length_c   1.000
_cell.angle_alpha   90.00
_cell.angle_beta   90.00
_cell.angle_gamma   90.00
#
_symmetry.space_group_name_H-M   'P 1'
#
loop_
_entity.id
_entity.type
_entity.pdbx_description
1 polymer ?
#
loop_
_entity_poly.entity_id
_entity_poly.type
_entity_poly.pdbx_seq_one_letter_code
_entity_poly.pdbx_strand_id
1 'polypeptide(L)'
;MLRMIAADPDSLHRQDVDGWNYKIHQDLKERGSVITLQELADYKPKWREPLEIPIQTTSKDGKNKFTHSVLAMPPPSSGALVAFGLNIMSVFQYRDAICLESCVTAGKFFHRLVETMKVIMNRRSGLGDSDFDHDHSVAQTLRKLVDYEYAKQWAKRFRTGETFEPPYYVDSENKVTQSQIDPKTGTSHISILGPDGSAVSVTSTINTPLGSLLMGRQSGILFNNQMDDFSKPAKPNAYQLPSSSQNYIEPGKRPMSSMCPIIVVDQEKNRVQLVAGASGGSRIITSVFSFAVLNLHLRLNIKEATDMPRLHHQWTPDHICIENDFPGVCLPT
;
A
#
# COMPACT_ATOMS: atom_id res chain seq x y z
N MET A 1 14.14 27.79 -4.94
CA MET A 1 13.18 26.86 -5.56
C MET A 1 11.75 27.06 -5.08
N LEU A 2 11.36 26.59 -3.88
CA LEU A 2 9.93 26.55 -3.48
C LEU A 2 9.20 27.90 -3.54
N ARG A 3 9.84 29.01 -3.14
CA ARG A 3 9.26 30.37 -3.28
C ARG A 3 8.98 30.76 -4.74
N MET A 4 9.82 30.33 -5.68
CA MET A 4 9.67 30.63 -7.10
C MET A 4 8.54 29.82 -7.72
N ILE A 5 8.44 28.52 -7.37
CA ILE A 5 7.31 27.67 -7.77
C ILE A 5 6.00 28.24 -7.22
N ALA A 6 5.98 28.69 -5.96
CA ALA A 6 4.78 29.26 -5.36
C ALA A 6 4.34 30.58 -6.03
N ALA A 7 5.28 31.38 -6.51
CA ALA A 7 5.00 32.64 -7.22
C ALA A 7 4.52 32.42 -8.67
N ASP A 8 4.98 31.34 -9.30
CA ASP A 8 4.64 30.98 -10.68
C ASP A 8 4.57 29.44 -10.82
N PRO A 9 3.44 28.81 -10.44
CA PRO A 9 3.30 27.36 -10.53
C PRO A 9 3.40 26.83 -11.96
N ASP A 10 2.97 27.62 -12.95
CA ASP A 10 3.01 27.26 -14.36
C ASP A 10 4.44 27.15 -14.91
N SER A 11 5.42 27.77 -14.23
CA SER A 11 6.84 27.56 -14.53
C SER A 11 7.28 26.10 -14.42
N LEU A 12 6.54 25.23 -13.71
CA LEU A 12 6.76 23.78 -13.71
C LEU A 12 6.48 23.11 -15.05
N HIS A 13 5.75 23.76 -15.96
CA HIS A 13 5.40 23.20 -17.27
C HIS A 13 6.13 23.89 -18.44
N ARG A 14 6.77 25.05 -18.20
CA ARG A 14 7.50 25.79 -19.24
C ARG A 14 8.76 25.07 -19.70
N GLN A 15 8.95 25.05 -21.02
CA GLN A 15 10.10 24.44 -21.69
C GLN A 15 11.24 25.42 -22.00
N ASP A 16 11.03 26.72 -21.78
CA ASP A 16 12.08 27.74 -21.93
C ASP A 16 13.13 27.69 -20.82
N VAL A 17 14.24 28.43 -21.00
CA VAL A 17 15.39 28.46 -20.09
C VAL A 17 15.06 28.92 -18.67
N ASP A 18 13.95 29.66 -18.50
CA ASP A 18 13.51 30.15 -17.20
C ASP A 18 12.61 29.12 -16.49
N GLY A 19 11.99 28.21 -17.24
CA GLY A 19 11.15 27.12 -16.77
C GLY A 19 11.88 26.04 -15.96
N TRP A 20 11.15 25.42 -15.02
CA TRP A 20 11.69 24.33 -14.20
C TRP A 20 11.92 23.06 -15.01
N ASN A 21 11.05 22.74 -15.97
CA ASN A 21 11.25 21.56 -16.82
C ASN A 21 12.54 21.64 -17.62
N TYR A 22 12.93 22.82 -18.10
CA TYR A 22 14.22 23.01 -18.75
C TYR A 22 15.38 22.72 -17.79
N LYS A 23 15.38 23.33 -16.60
CA LYS A 23 16.44 23.13 -15.58
C LYS A 23 16.55 21.67 -15.14
N ILE A 24 15.41 21.02 -14.90
CA ILE A 24 15.34 19.58 -14.58
C ILE A 24 15.89 18.75 -15.73
N HIS A 25 15.48 19.03 -16.97
CA HIS A 25 15.97 18.32 -18.14
C HIS A 25 17.48 18.46 -18.32
N GLN A 26 18.06 19.64 -18.11
CA GLN A 26 19.53 19.79 -18.17
C GLN A 26 20.21 18.95 -17.08
N ASP A 27 19.73 19.00 -15.84
CA ASP A 27 20.26 18.19 -14.74
C ASP A 27 20.19 16.68 -15.02
N LEU A 28 19.11 16.22 -15.68
CA LEU A 28 18.93 14.82 -16.10
C LEU A 28 19.82 14.45 -17.29
N LYS A 29 19.91 15.33 -18.29
CA LYS A 29 20.71 15.16 -19.50
C LYS A 29 22.20 15.07 -19.19
N GLU A 30 22.71 15.93 -18.30
CA GLU A 30 24.09 15.88 -17.80
C GLU A 30 24.46 14.51 -17.19
N ARG A 31 23.46 13.73 -16.78
CA ARG A 31 23.60 12.41 -16.13
C ARG A 31 23.24 11.24 -17.06
N GLY A 32 23.03 11.50 -18.35
CA GLY A 32 22.73 10.47 -19.36
C GLY A 32 21.30 9.92 -19.26
N SER A 33 20.37 10.65 -18.64
CA SER A 33 18.95 10.28 -18.64
C SER A 33 18.37 10.29 -20.05
N VAL A 34 17.44 9.37 -20.31
CA VAL A 34 16.67 9.30 -21.56
C VAL A 34 15.39 10.13 -21.53
N ILE A 35 15.04 10.71 -20.37
CA ILE A 35 13.86 11.54 -20.20
C ILE A 35 14.02 12.82 -21.03
N THR A 36 13.07 13.06 -21.92
CA THR A 36 13.02 14.22 -22.80
C THR A 36 12.36 15.42 -22.12
N LEU A 37 12.69 16.63 -22.59
CA LEU A 37 12.02 17.85 -22.14
C LEU A 37 10.50 17.81 -22.41
N GLN A 38 10.10 17.19 -23.52
CA GLN A 38 8.70 17.06 -23.91
C GLN A 38 7.93 16.14 -22.94
N GLU A 39 8.51 15.00 -22.54
CA GLU A 39 7.90 14.11 -21.53
C GLU A 39 7.66 14.82 -20.18
N LEU A 40 8.60 15.67 -19.75
CA LEU A 40 8.42 16.48 -18.54
C LEU A 40 7.30 17.53 -18.68
N ALA A 41 7.16 18.13 -19.87
CA ALA A 41 6.13 19.12 -20.15
C ALA A 41 4.73 18.52 -20.27
N ASP A 42 4.64 17.33 -20.86
CA ASP A 42 3.38 16.63 -21.11
C ASP A 42 2.83 15.94 -19.85
N TYR A 43 3.66 15.70 -18.83
CA TYR A 43 3.19 15.08 -17.60
C TYR A 43 2.17 15.97 -16.87
N LYS A 44 1.03 15.37 -16.54
CA LYS A 44 -0.01 15.97 -15.69
C LYS A 44 -0.47 14.97 -14.63
N PRO A 45 -0.75 15.42 -13.39
CA PRO A 45 -1.39 14.57 -12.39
C PRO A 45 -2.77 14.12 -12.91
N LYS A 46 -3.10 12.83 -12.71
CA LYS A 46 -4.38 12.27 -13.15
C LYS A 46 -5.37 12.25 -12.00
N TRP A 47 -6.50 12.93 -12.18
CA TRP A 47 -7.68 12.76 -11.33
C TRP A 47 -8.35 11.42 -11.64
N ARG A 48 -8.72 10.68 -10.60
CA ARG A 48 -9.39 9.39 -10.72
C ARG A 48 -10.48 9.30 -9.67
N GLU A 49 -11.58 8.64 -10.05
CA GLU A 49 -12.57 8.20 -9.08
C GLU A 49 -11.93 7.20 -8.09
N PRO A 50 -12.11 7.39 -6.78
CA PRO A 50 -11.61 6.43 -5.80
C PRO A 50 -12.40 5.12 -5.91
N LEU A 51 -11.74 4.02 -5.55
CA LEU A 51 -12.43 2.79 -5.22
C LEU A 51 -13.20 3.02 -3.94
N GLU A 52 -14.51 2.78 -3.96
CA GLU A 52 -15.32 2.67 -2.75
C GLU A 52 -15.62 1.20 -2.49
N ILE A 53 -15.01 0.65 -1.44
CA ILE A 53 -15.08 -0.77 -1.12
C ILE A 53 -15.82 -0.95 0.21
N PRO A 54 -17.04 -1.54 0.20
CA PRO A 54 -17.79 -1.82 1.42
C PRO A 54 -17.00 -2.76 2.35
N ILE A 55 -16.90 -2.38 3.62
CA ILE A 55 -16.25 -3.14 4.68
C ILE A 55 -17.30 -3.66 5.65
N GLN A 56 -17.30 -4.99 5.82
CA GLN A 56 -18.13 -5.63 6.82
C GLN A 56 -17.49 -5.48 8.21
N THR A 57 -18.29 -5.11 9.21
CA THR A 57 -17.89 -5.08 10.62
C THR A 57 -18.92 -5.82 11.48
N THR A 58 -18.50 -6.21 12.69
CA THR A 58 -19.36 -6.89 13.65
C THR A 58 -19.88 -5.88 14.68
N SER A 59 -21.19 -5.78 14.81
CA SER A 59 -21.83 -4.97 15.85
C SER A 59 -21.66 -5.60 17.25
N LYS A 60 -21.95 -4.83 18.31
CA LYS A 60 -21.87 -5.31 19.69
C LYS A 60 -22.82 -6.50 19.96
N ASP A 61 -23.98 -6.53 19.31
CA ASP A 61 -24.94 -7.66 19.36
C ASP A 61 -24.55 -8.83 18.45
N GLY A 62 -23.37 -8.77 17.81
CA GLY A 62 -22.79 -9.90 17.07
C GLY A 62 -23.28 -10.08 15.65
N LYS A 63 -23.94 -9.06 15.07
CA LYS A 63 -24.40 -9.10 13.68
C LYS A 63 -23.34 -8.50 12.77
N ASN A 64 -23.11 -9.16 11.65
CA ASN A 64 -22.25 -8.65 10.59
C ASN A 64 -23.03 -7.70 9.70
N LYS A 65 -22.49 -6.50 9.46
CA LYS A 65 -23.09 -5.48 8.59
C LYS A 65 -22.01 -4.72 7.82
N PHE A 66 -22.32 -4.32 6.60
CA PHE A 66 -21.51 -3.37 5.83
C PHE A 66 -21.82 -1.96 6.31
N THR A 67 -21.11 -1.50 7.34
CA THR A 67 -21.34 -0.19 7.97
C THR A 67 -20.29 0.84 7.58
N HIS A 68 -19.21 0.40 6.94
CA HIS A 68 -18.10 1.27 6.53
C HIS A 68 -17.79 1.08 5.05
N SER A 69 -17.25 2.12 4.41
CA SER A 69 -16.58 2.00 3.11
C SER A 69 -15.14 2.47 3.23
N VAL A 70 -14.21 1.75 2.59
CA VAL A 70 -12.85 2.24 2.34
C VAL A 70 -12.85 2.96 0.99
N LEU A 71 -12.50 4.24 1.02
CA LEU A 71 -12.11 5.03 -0.14
C LEU A 71 -10.60 4.87 -0.36
N ALA A 72 -10.22 4.36 -1.52
CA ALA A 72 -8.84 4.04 -1.86
C ALA A 72 -8.51 4.45 -3.30
N MET A 73 -7.25 4.79 -3.56
CA MET A 73 -6.78 4.99 -4.93
C MET A 73 -6.82 3.67 -5.72
N PRO A 74 -7.28 3.67 -6.99
CA PRO A 74 -7.15 2.50 -7.86
C PRO A 74 -5.68 2.18 -8.19
N PRO A 75 -5.39 1.01 -8.79
CA PRO A 75 -4.05 0.70 -9.27
C PRO A 75 -3.50 1.82 -10.18
N PRO A 76 -2.18 2.14 -10.10
CA PRO A 76 -1.10 1.34 -9.50
C PRO A 76 -0.89 1.55 -7.98
N SER A 77 -1.85 2.10 -7.22
CA SER A 77 -1.82 2.09 -5.75
C SER A 77 -2.32 0.76 -5.15
N SER A 78 -1.91 0.48 -3.90
CA SER A 78 -2.21 -0.77 -3.21
C SER A 78 -3.44 -0.71 -2.27
N GLY A 79 -4.24 0.36 -2.29
CA GLY A 79 -5.35 0.55 -1.34
C GLY A 79 -6.42 -0.55 -1.36
N ALA A 80 -6.71 -1.13 -2.53
CA ALA A 80 -7.66 -2.25 -2.66
C ALA A 80 -7.22 -3.49 -1.85
N LEU A 81 -5.91 -3.72 -1.69
CA LEU A 81 -5.38 -4.85 -0.91
C LEU A 81 -5.68 -4.69 0.58
N VAL A 82 -5.65 -3.46 1.09
CA VAL A 82 -6.00 -3.16 2.49
C VAL A 82 -7.47 -3.46 2.74
N ALA A 83 -8.37 -2.97 1.87
CA ALA A 83 -9.80 -3.24 1.97
C ALA A 83 -10.13 -4.74 1.87
N PHE A 84 -9.45 -5.45 0.96
CA PHE A 84 -9.57 -6.89 0.83
C PHE A 84 -9.16 -7.63 2.11
N GLY A 85 -8.02 -7.26 2.70
CA GLY A 85 -7.58 -7.82 3.99
C GLY A 85 -8.56 -7.53 5.13
N LEU A 86 -9.11 -6.31 5.19
CA LEU A 86 -10.13 -5.95 6.18
C LEU A 86 -11.37 -6.84 6.07
N ASN A 87 -11.81 -7.12 4.84
CA ASN A 87 -12.94 -8.02 4.59
C ASN A 87 -12.62 -9.49 4.92
N ILE A 88 -11.39 -9.97 4.69
CA ILE A 88 -10.95 -11.29 5.19
C ILE A 88 -11.06 -11.35 6.71
N MET A 89 -10.56 -10.34 7.42
CA MET A 89 -10.57 -10.31 8.89
C MET A 89 -11.99 -10.21 9.47
N SER A 90 -12.92 -9.58 8.76
CA SER A 90 -14.32 -9.46 9.19
C SER A 90 -15.04 -10.81 9.34
N VAL A 91 -14.61 -11.84 8.59
CA VAL A 91 -15.21 -13.18 8.62
C VAL A 91 -15.05 -13.84 9.99
N PHE A 92 -14.02 -13.46 10.74
CA PHE A 92 -13.74 -13.98 12.08
C PHE A 92 -14.50 -13.26 13.20
N GLN A 93 -15.34 -12.28 12.85
CA GLN A 93 -16.32 -11.65 13.73
C GLN A 93 -15.74 -11.00 15.00
N TYR A 94 -14.58 -10.36 14.91
CA TYR A 94 -14.04 -9.57 16.02
C TYR A 94 -14.98 -8.40 16.35
N ARG A 95 -15.09 -8.08 17.66
CA ARG A 95 -16.02 -7.06 18.18
C ARG A 95 -15.33 -5.99 19.00
N ASP A 96 -14.23 -6.35 19.65
CA ASP A 96 -13.41 -5.52 20.53
C ASP A 96 -12.04 -6.20 20.69
N ALA A 97 -11.18 -5.61 21.53
CA ALA A 97 -9.84 -6.11 21.81
C ALA A 97 -9.80 -7.31 22.78
N ILE A 98 -10.92 -7.91 23.18
CA ILE A 98 -10.93 -9.04 24.13
C ILE A 98 -10.11 -10.24 23.62
N CYS A 99 -9.99 -10.38 22.29
CA CYS A 99 -9.17 -11.42 21.70
C CYS A 99 -7.68 -11.25 22.00
N LEU A 100 -7.23 -10.09 22.49
CA LEU A 100 -5.85 -9.82 22.87
C LEU A 100 -5.56 -10.10 24.36
N GLU A 101 -6.57 -10.40 25.19
CA GLU A 101 -6.41 -10.55 26.64
C GLU A 101 -5.73 -11.87 27.06
N SER A 102 -5.79 -12.91 26.24
CA SER A 102 -5.13 -14.20 26.50
C SER A 102 -4.19 -14.57 25.36
N CYS A 103 -3.10 -15.28 25.65
CA CYS A 103 -2.19 -15.69 24.59
C CYS A 103 -2.80 -16.64 23.57
N VAL A 104 -3.75 -17.49 23.99
CA VAL A 104 -4.42 -18.40 23.06
C VAL A 104 -5.25 -17.61 22.04
N THR A 105 -6.01 -16.61 22.50
CA THR A 105 -6.83 -15.80 21.59
C THR A 105 -5.98 -14.82 20.78
N ALA A 106 -4.95 -14.24 21.38
CA ALA A 106 -4.05 -13.30 20.73
C ALA A 106 -3.24 -14.00 19.63
N GLY A 107 -2.72 -15.19 19.91
CA GLY A 107 -1.99 -16.00 18.92
C GLY A 107 -2.88 -16.37 17.72
N LYS A 108 -4.15 -16.72 17.94
CA LYS A 108 -5.12 -16.95 16.84
C LYS A 108 -5.37 -15.69 16.01
N PHE A 109 -5.50 -14.54 16.66
CA PHE A 109 -5.68 -13.25 15.98
C PHE A 109 -4.46 -12.92 15.12
N PHE A 110 -3.24 -12.94 15.70
CA PHE A 110 -2.02 -12.62 14.97
C PHE A 110 -1.70 -13.63 13.88
N HIS A 111 -1.96 -14.92 14.09
CA HIS A 111 -1.85 -15.92 13.04
C HIS A 111 -2.74 -15.55 11.83
N ARG A 112 -4.03 -15.29 12.05
CA ARG A 112 -4.96 -14.87 10.98
C ARG A 112 -4.54 -13.55 10.33
N LEU A 113 -3.99 -12.63 11.12
CA LEU A 113 -3.45 -11.37 10.61
C LEU A 113 -2.28 -11.62 9.65
N VAL A 114 -1.31 -12.47 10.04
CA VAL A 114 -0.16 -12.88 9.21
C VAL A 114 -0.62 -13.62 7.95
N GLU A 115 -1.52 -14.59 8.08
CA GLU A 115 -2.10 -15.32 6.93
C GLU A 115 -2.77 -14.36 5.94
N THR A 116 -3.49 -13.37 6.46
CA THR A 116 -4.08 -12.31 5.63
C THR A 116 -3.00 -11.47 4.94
N MET A 117 -1.93 -11.10 5.65
CA MET A 117 -0.79 -10.38 5.05
C MET A 117 -0.15 -11.16 3.90
N LYS A 118 0.06 -12.48 4.06
CA LYS A 118 0.54 -13.36 2.98
C LYS A 118 -0.39 -13.30 1.76
N VAL A 119 -1.69 -13.42 1.97
CA VAL A 119 -2.68 -13.36 0.89
C VAL A 119 -2.67 -12.01 0.16
N ILE A 120 -2.80 -10.89 0.89
CA ILE A 120 -2.87 -9.57 0.24
C ILE A 120 -1.56 -9.23 -0.49
N MET A 121 -0.41 -9.61 0.06
CA MET A 121 0.89 -9.34 -0.55
C MET A 121 1.15 -10.23 -1.76
N ASN A 122 0.65 -11.47 -1.75
CA ASN A 122 0.63 -12.31 -2.94
C ASN A 122 -0.24 -11.71 -4.05
N ARG A 123 -1.46 -11.28 -3.73
CA ARG A 123 -2.41 -10.69 -4.71
C ARG A 123 -1.95 -9.37 -5.30
N ARG A 124 -1.05 -8.63 -4.63
CA ARG A 124 -0.35 -7.47 -5.20
C ARG A 124 0.28 -7.78 -6.56
N SER A 125 0.74 -9.00 -6.78
CA SER A 125 1.39 -9.42 -8.02
C SER A 125 0.45 -9.46 -9.23
N GLY A 126 -0.87 -9.46 -9.03
CA GLY A 126 -1.85 -9.36 -10.11
C GLY A 126 -2.27 -7.92 -10.44
N LEU A 127 -1.67 -6.91 -9.79
CA LEU A 127 -1.94 -5.50 -10.01
C LEU A 127 -0.80 -4.83 -10.77
N GLY A 128 -1.12 -3.73 -11.46
CA GLY A 128 -0.21 -2.91 -12.24
C GLY A 128 -0.86 -1.57 -12.59
N ASP A 129 -0.27 -0.81 -13.51
CA ASP A 129 -0.89 0.42 -14.00
C ASP A 129 -2.15 0.10 -14.81
N SER A 130 -3.32 0.54 -14.34
CA SER A 130 -4.60 0.32 -15.03
C SER A 130 -4.70 0.98 -16.41
N ASP A 131 -3.86 1.98 -16.72
CA ASP A 131 -3.84 2.56 -18.06
C ASP A 131 -3.10 1.67 -19.08
N PHE A 132 -2.42 0.61 -18.62
CA PHE A 132 -1.64 -0.34 -19.42
C PHE A 132 -2.17 -1.78 -19.25
N ASP A 133 -3.45 -1.94 -18.94
CA ASP A 133 -4.12 -3.24 -18.72
C ASP A 133 -4.62 -3.88 -20.03
N HIS A 134 -3.69 -4.17 -20.94
CA HIS A 134 -4.00 -4.62 -22.30
C HIS A 134 -4.77 -5.96 -22.37
N ASP A 135 -4.56 -6.84 -21.39
CA ASP A 135 -5.18 -8.17 -21.32
C ASP A 135 -6.31 -8.26 -20.27
N HIS A 136 -6.69 -7.13 -19.67
CA HIS A 136 -7.68 -7.02 -18.60
C HIS A 136 -7.35 -7.79 -17.31
N SER A 137 -6.10 -8.25 -17.13
CA SER A 137 -5.69 -9.03 -15.97
C SER A 137 -5.65 -8.19 -14.69
N VAL A 138 -5.30 -6.91 -14.77
CA VAL A 138 -5.32 -5.99 -13.63
C VAL A 138 -6.77 -5.74 -13.20
N ALA A 139 -7.66 -5.44 -14.13
CA ALA A 139 -9.09 -5.26 -13.86
C ALA A 139 -9.75 -6.54 -13.31
N GLN A 140 -9.37 -7.72 -13.80
CA GLN A 140 -9.85 -8.99 -13.26
C GLN A 140 -9.38 -9.21 -11.82
N THR A 141 -8.11 -8.95 -11.52
CA THR A 141 -7.58 -9.05 -10.15
C THR A 141 -8.30 -8.07 -9.24
N LEU A 142 -8.47 -6.81 -9.67
CA LEU A 142 -9.17 -5.79 -8.90
C LEU A 142 -10.61 -6.19 -8.59
N ARG A 143 -11.35 -6.72 -9.57
CA ARG A 143 -12.73 -7.23 -9.37
C ARG A 143 -12.80 -8.31 -8.29
N LYS A 144 -11.84 -9.24 -8.26
CA LYS A 144 -11.76 -10.25 -7.18
C LYS A 144 -11.50 -9.59 -5.83
N LEU A 145 -10.59 -8.61 -5.74
CA LEU A 145 -10.22 -7.95 -4.49
C LEU A 145 -11.36 -7.16 -3.84
N VAL A 146 -12.25 -6.57 -4.64
CA VAL A 146 -13.40 -5.81 -4.14
C VAL A 146 -14.64 -6.69 -3.86
N ASP A 147 -14.59 -7.97 -4.23
CA ASP A 147 -15.66 -8.94 -3.96
C ASP A 147 -15.50 -9.58 -2.57
N TYR A 148 -16.51 -9.38 -1.72
CA TYR A 148 -16.56 -9.96 -0.38
C TYR A 148 -16.59 -11.50 -0.38
N GLU A 149 -17.18 -12.13 -1.39
CA GLU A 149 -17.19 -13.59 -1.50
C GLU A 149 -15.77 -14.16 -1.66
N TYR A 150 -14.91 -13.45 -2.40
CA TYR A 150 -13.51 -13.83 -2.53
C TYR A 150 -12.77 -13.75 -1.21
N ALA A 151 -13.06 -12.74 -0.38
CA ALA A 151 -12.49 -12.62 0.97
C ALA A 151 -12.91 -13.79 1.87
N LYS A 152 -14.19 -14.20 1.81
CA LYS A 152 -14.69 -15.38 2.54
C LYS A 152 -14.01 -16.69 2.10
N GLN A 153 -13.76 -16.86 0.81
CA GLN A 153 -13.07 -18.04 0.29
C GLN A 153 -11.67 -18.17 0.90
N TRP A 154 -10.92 -17.06 1.00
CA TRP A 154 -9.61 -17.06 1.64
C TRP A 154 -9.68 -17.27 3.15
N ALA A 155 -10.59 -16.60 3.86
CA ALA A 155 -10.75 -16.80 5.30
C ALA A 155 -11.02 -18.27 5.69
N LYS A 156 -11.77 -19.01 4.85
CA LYS A 156 -12.04 -20.45 5.03
C LYS A 156 -10.81 -21.34 4.85
N ARG A 157 -9.78 -20.85 4.16
CA ARG A 157 -8.53 -21.60 3.91
C ARG A 157 -7.56 -21.54 5.10
N PHE A 158 -7.70 -20.55 5.98
CA PHE A 158 -6.82 -20.40 7.15
C PHE A 158 -7.08 -21.49 8.17
N ARG A 159 -6.01 -22.06 8.71
CA ARG A 159 -6.07 -23.17 9.66
C ARG A 159 -5.40 -22.76 10.97
N THR A 160 -6.12 -22.90 12.08
CA THR A 160 -5.81 -22.24 13.36
C THR A 160 -4.47 -22.65 14.00
N GLY A 161 -3.81 -23.70 13.50
CA GLY A 161 -2.52 -24.20 14.04
C GLY A 161 -1.50 -24.57 12.99
N GLU A 162 -1.68 -24.16 11.73
CA GLU A 162 -0.71 -24.44 10.67
C GLU A 162 -0.67 -23.29 9.66
N THR A 163 0.53 -23.02 9.15
CA THR A 163 0.78 -22.15 8.01
C THR A 163 1.20 -23.02 6.83
N PHE A 164 1.14 -22.46 5.62
CA PHE A 164 1.61 -23.14 4.42
C PHE A 164 2.83 -22.43 3.83
N GLU A 165 3.59 -23.19 3.03
CA GLU A 165 4.67 -22.66 2.23
C GLU A 165 4.15 -21.70 1.13
N PRO A 166 4.98 -20.78 0.61
CA PRO A 166 4.57 -19.79 -0.38
C PRO A 166 3.72 -20.30 -1.56
N PRO A 167 3.94 -21.51 -2.14
CA PRO A 167 3.13 -22.04 -3.23
C PRO A 167 1.64 -22.18 -2.89
N TYR A 168 1.26 -22.35 -1.62
CA TYR A 168 -0.14 -22.49 -1.22
C TYR A 168 -0.96 -21.23 -1.52
N TYR A 169 -0.32 -20.05 -1.44
CA TYR A 169 -0.99 -18.76 -1.65
C TYR A 169 -1.05 -18.37 -3.14
N VAL A 170 -0.49 -19.18 -4.02
CA VAL A 170 -0.40 -18.93 -5.47
C VAL A 170 -1.63 -19.45 -6.21
N ASP A 171 -2.06 -18.73 -7.25
CA ASP A 171 -3.09 -19.17 -8.21
C ASP A 171 -2.45 -19.64 -9.54
N SER A 172 -1.20 -19.25 -9.84
CA SER A 172 -0.36 -19.78 -10.92
C SER A 172 1.14 -19.43 -10.76
N GLU A 173 2.02 -20.32 -11.23
CA GLU A 173 3.48 -20.39 -11.00
C GLU A 173 4.26 -19.07 -11.23
N ASN A 174 4.72 -18.43 -10.14
CA ASN A 174 5.78 -17.43 -10.20
C ASN A 174 6.96 -17.89 -9.34
N LYS A 175 8.14 -17.99 -9.95
CA LYS A 175 9.40 -18.35 -9.26
C LYS A 175 9.94 -17.15 -8.48
N VAL A 176 10.44 -17.45 -7.27
CA VAL A 176 10.81 -16.47 -6.23
C VAL A 176 12.33 -16.49 -6.03
N THR A 177 12.92 -15.34 -5.73
CA THR A 177 14.31 -15.21 -5.25
C THR A 177 14.31 -14.66 -3.83
N GLN A 178 15.12 -15.22 -2.94
CA GLN A 178 15.24 -14.81 -1.54
C GLN A 178 16.37 -13.79 -1.36
N SER A 179 16.13 -12.74 -0.57
CA SER A 179 17.18 -11.92 0.06
C SER A 179 16.61 -11.25 1.34
N GLN A 180 17.35 -10.35 1.99
CA GLN A 180 16.94 -9.66 3.22
C GLN A 180 16.41 -8.25 2.95
N ILE A 181 15.21 -7.89 3.42
CA ILE A 181 14.58 -6.57 3.20
C ILE A 181 15.42 -5.45 3.86
N ASP A 182 15.86 -4.46 3.08
CA ASP A 182 16.54 -3.27 3.61
C ASP A 182 15.56 -2.46 4.50
N PRO A 183 15.90 -2.20 5.77
CA PRO A 183 15.00 -1.48 6.69
C PRO A 183 14.81 0.01 6.37
N LYS A 184 15.59 0.63 5.48
CA LYS A 184 15.54 2.08 5.25
C LYS A 184 14.69 2.44 4.04
N THR A 185 13.63 3.22 4.23
CA THR A 185 12.69 3.63 3.16
C THR A 185 12.37 5.14 3.22
N GLY A 186 12.01 5.76 2.08
CA GLY A 186 11.90 7.21 1.92
C GLY A 186 10.48 7.72 1.63
N THR A 187 9.50 7.31 2.43
CA THR A 187 8.08 7.70 2.27
C THR A 187 7.60 8.55 3.45
N SER A 188 6.64 9.44 3.22
CA SER A 188 5.96 10.20 4.26
C SER A 188 4.45 10.17 4.02
N HIS A 189 3.69 10.18 5.11
CA HIS A 189 2.23 10.20 5.06
C HIS A 189 1.69 11.33 5.94
N ILE A 190 0.61 11.97 5.48
CA ILE A 190 -0.12 13.01 6.20
C ILE A 190 -1.62 12.70 6.12
N SER A 191 -2.26 12.68 7.28
CA SER A 191 -3.72 12.62 7.44
C SER A 191 -4.25 13.97 7.91
N ILE A 192 -5.27 14.50 7.25
CA ILE A 192 -5.94 15.75 7.62
C ILE A 192 -7.44 15.51 7.68
N LEU A 193 -8.08 15.99 8.74
CA LEU A 193 -9.54 16.07 8.88
C LEU A 193 -9.91 17.51 9.25
N GLY A 194 -10.67 18.16 8.38
CA GLY A 194 -11.20 19.50 8.56
C GLY A 194 -12.43 19.51 9.48
N PRO A 195 -12.73 20.66 10.11
CA PRO A 195 -13.89 20.81 11.00
C PRO A 195 -15.24 20.69 10.26
N ASP A 196 -15.24 20.87 8.95
CA ASP A 196 -16.37 20.72 8.04
C ASP A 196 -16.61 19.26 7.59
N GLY A 197 -15.75 18.33 8.03
CA GLY A 197 -15.78 16.92 7.62
C GLY A 197 -14.96 16.62 6.37
N SER A 198 -14.31 17.61 5.76
CA SER A 198 -13.38 17.39 4.64
C SER A 198 -12.18 16.55 5.11
N ALA A 199 -11.81 15.52 4.36
CA ALA A 199 -10.68 14.65 4.72
C ALA A 199 -9.67 14.52 3.58
N VAL A 200 -8.39 14.50 3.93
CA VAL A 200 -7.27 14.37 2.99
C VAL A 200 -6.29 13.32 3.52
N SER A 201 -6.03 12.29 2.70
CA SER A 201 -5.05 11.24 2.96
C SER A 201 -3.98 11.29 1.88
N VAL A 202 -2.77 11.72 2.23
CA VAL A 202 -1.69 11.97 1.27
C VAL A 202 -0.44 11.18 1.66
N THR A 203 0.01 10.34 0.74
CA THR A 203 1.31 9.64 0.84
C THR A 203 2.20 10.11 -0.29
N SER A 204 3.41 10.55 0.05
CA SER A 204 4.41 11.04 -0.92
C SER A 204 5.76 10.38 -0.68
N THR A 205 6.54 10.18 -1.75
CA THR A 205 7.82 9.47 -1.68
C THR A 205 8.74 9.85 -2.83
N ILE A 206 10.04 9.69 -2.58
CA ILE A 206 11.09 9.63 -3.60
C ILE A 206 11.65 8.21 -3.76
N ASN A 207 10.89 7.21 -3.31
CA ASN A 207 11.22 5.81 -3.15
C ASN A 207 12.18 5.53 -1.98
N THR A 208 13.46 5.24 -2.22
CA THR A 208 14.42 4.93 -1.15
C THR A 208 14.87 6.21 -0.42
N PRO A 209 15.54 6.13 0.75
CA PRO A 209 16.09 7.31 1.40
C PRO A 209 17.02 8.07 0.45
N LEU A 210 16.81 9.38 0.34
CA LEU A 210 17.48 10.26 -0.62
C LEU A 210 17.28 9.89 -2.11
N GLY A 211 16.30 9.04 -2.42
CA GLY A 211 15.91 8.66 -3.78
C GLY A 211 17.06 8.08 -4.59
N SER A 212 17.33 8.70 -5.74
CA SER A 212 18.45 8.35 -6.62
C SER A 212 19.83 8.73 -6.08
N LEU A 213 19.90 9.46 -4.96
CA LEU A 213 21.11 10.12 -4.45
C LEU A 213 21.64 11.24 -5.36
N LEU A 214 20.86 11.65 -6.38
CA LEU A 214 21.22 12.67 -7.35
C LEU A 214 20.43 13.94 -7.09
N MET A 215 21.15 15.01 -6.78
CA MET A 215 20.59 16.37 -6.74
C MET A 215 20.94 17.11 -8.03
N GLY A 216 19.95 17.74 -8.64
CA GLY A 216 20.14 18.63 -9.77
C GLY A 216 20.95 19.87 -9.36
N ARG A 217 21.97 20.25 -10.14
CA ARG A 217 22.79 21.43 -9.88
C ARG A 217 22.04 22.71 -10.22
N GLN A 218 21.27 22.67 -11.31
CA GLN A 218 20.50 23.82 -11.79
C GLN A 218 19.18 23.96 -11.03
N SER A 219 18.49 22.84 -10.82
CA SER A 219 17.18 22.83 -10.15
C SER A 219 17.26 22.79 -8.62
N GLY A 220 18.33 22.22 -8.05
CA GLY A 220 18.41 21.92 -6.61
C GLY A 220 17.44 20.82 -6.16
N ILE A 221 16.84 20.07 -7.09
CA ILE A 221 15.87 19.00 -6.81
C ILE A 221 16.62 17.70 -6.55
N LEU A 222 16.24 17.00 -5.47
CA LEU A 222 16.64 15.62 -5.24
C LEU A 222 15.73 14.68 -6.03
N PHE A 223 16.29 13.91 -6.95
CA PHE A 223 15.52 13.04 -7.83
C PHE A 223 15.17 11.70 -7.17
N ASN A 224 13.97 11.20 -7.43
CA ASN A 224 13.53 9.87 -6.99
C ASN A 224 14.24 8.75 -7.77
N ASN A 225 14.11 7.52 -7.28
CA ASN A 225 14.44 6.29 -8.01
C ASN A 225 13.23 5.37 -8.13
N GLN A 226 12.06 5.93 -8.45
CA GLN A 226 10.78 5.19 -8.48
C GLN A 226 10.74 4.09 -9.55
N MET A 227 11.55 4.22 -10.61
CA MET A 227 11.66 3.18 -11.65
C MET A 227 12.09 1.81 -11.10
N ASP A 228 12.68 1.75 -9.89
CA ASP A 228 12.99 0.48 -9.22
C ASP A 228 11.74 -0.35 -8.86
N ASP A 229 10.58 0.29 -8.67
CA ASP A 229 9.33 -0.41 -8.34
C ASP A 229 8.78 -1.26 -9.49
N PHE A 230 9.26 -1.05 -10.72
CA PHE A 230 8.92 -1.94 -11.82
C PHE A 230 9.54 -3.33 -11.63
N SER A 231 8.79 -4.35 -12.03
CA SER A 231 9.27 -5.72 -12.07
C SER A 231 10.25 -5.92 -13.21
N LYS A 232 11.27 -6.74 -12.96
CA LYS A 232 12.28 -7.17 -13.93
C LYS A 232 12.28 -8.70 -13.95
N PRO A 233 12.26 -9.35 -15.12
CA PRO A 233 12.36 -10.80 -15.19
C PRO A 233 13.55 -11.31 -14.37
N ALA A 234 13.29 -12.26 -13.47
CA ALA A 234 14.29 -12.91 -12.60
C ALA A 234 15.09 -12.00 -11.65
N LYS A 235 14.74 -10.71 -11.48
CA LYS A 235 15.43 -9.80 -10.56
C LYS A 235 14.42 -9.04 -9.68
N PRO A 236 14.47 -9.23 -8.34
CA PRO A 236 13.62 -8.47 -7.43
C PRO A 236 13.95 -6.96 -7.44
N ASN A 237 13.00 -6.14 -6.98
CA ASN A 237 13.25 -4.74 -6.66
C ASN A 237 13.96 -4.58 -5.30
N ALA A 238 14.26 -3.34 -4.88
CA ALA A 238 14.92 -3.06 -3.60
C ALA A 238 14.15 -3.64 -2.39
N TYR A 239 12.83 -3.82 -2.51
CA TYR A 239 11.95 -4.38 -1.48
C TYR A 239 11.70 -5.89 -1.61
N GLN A 240 12.31 -6.54 -2.61
CA GLN A 240 12.23 -7.98 -2.84
C GLN A 240 10.84 -8.52 -3.11
N LEU A 241 10.03 -7.67 -3.71
CA LEU A 241 8.74 -8.09 -4.21
C LEU A 241 8.95 -9.01 -5.41
N PRO A 242 8.14 -10.07 -5.53
CA PRO A 242 8.22 -10.99 -6.64
C PRO A 242 7.94 -10.27 -7.96
N SER A 243 8.57 -10.78 -9.03
CA SER A 243 8.34 -10.26 -10.37
C SER A 243 6.91 -10.51 -10.82
N SER A 244 6.27 -9.50 -11.39
CA SER A 244 4.94 -9.56 -11.98
C SER A 244 4.97 -9.01 -13.40
N SER A 245 4.38 -9.75 -14.35
CA SER A 245 4.26 -9.29 -15.73
C SER A 245 3.37 -8.05 -15.87
N GLN A 246 2.36 -7.91 -15.02
CA GLN A 246 1.47 -6.74 -14.99
C GLN A 246 2.24 -5.45 -14.68
N ASN A 247 3.41 -5.58 -14.03
CA ASN A 247 4.26 -4.47 -13.60
C ASN A 247 5.62 -4.45 -14.32
N TYR A 248 5.73 -5.00 -15.53
CA TYR A 248 6.91 -4.78 -16.37
C TYR A 248 7.00 -3.35 -16.91
N ILE A 249 8.23 -2.90 -17.13
CA ILE A 249 8.58 -1.55 -17.61
C ILE A 249 8.06 -1.38 -19.03
N GLU A 250 7.31 -0.30 -19.25
CA GLU A 250 6.85 0.16 -20.57
C GLU A 250 6.92 1.70 -20.64
N PRO A 251 7.16 2.30 -21.80
CA PRO A 251 7.17 3.76 -21.95
C PRO A 251 5.83 4.39 -21.50
N GLY A 252 5.91 5.44 -20.66
CA GLY A 252 4.74 6.15 -20.14
C GLY A 252 3.96 5.45 -19.02
N LYS A 253 4.29 4.18 -18.71
CA LYS A 253 3.69 3.41 -17.62
C LYS A 253 4.17 3.90 -16.26
N ARG A 254 3.34 3.76 -15.22
CA ARG A 254 3.75 4.01 -13.83
C ARG A 254 3.97 2.70 -13.10
N PRO A 255 5.00 2.61 -12.23
CA PRO A 255 5.26 1.39 -11.49
C PRO A 255 4.22 1.16 -10.39
N MET A 256 3.98 -0.11 -10.06
CA MET A 256 3.11 -0.54 -8.97
C MET A 256 3.66 -0.08 -7.62
N SER A 257 2.89 0.77 -6.93
CA SER A 257 3.27 1.37 -5.66
C SER A 257 2.70 0.62 -4.47
N SER A 258 3.47 0.54 -3.39
CA SER A 258 2.99 0.06 -2.08
C SER A 258 2.25 1.13 -1.27
N MET A 259 2.23 2.38 -1.73
CA MET A 259 1.44 3.43 -1.09
C MET A 259 -0.05 3.06 -1.10
N CYS A 260 -0.70 3.18 0.05
CA CYS A 260 -2.14 2.99 0.23
C CYS A 260 -2.74 4.06 1.17
N PRO A 261 -2.77 5.34 0.75
CA PRO A 261 -3.60 6.32 1.45
C PRO A 261 -5.06 5.88 1.36
N ILE A 262 -5.72 5.76 2.52
CA ILE A 262 -7.12 5.39 2.63
C ILE A 262 -7.89 6.41 3.47
N ILE A 263 -9.18 6.53 3.17
CA ILE A 263 -10.18 7.19 4.01
C ILE A 263 -11.28 6.16 4.26
N VAL A 264 -11.69 5.98 5.52
CA VAL A 264 -12.80 5.11 5.89
C VAL A 264 -13.98 5.98 6.28
N VAL A 265 -15.12 5.74 5.66
CA VAL A 265 -16.38 6.43 5.96
C VAL A 265 -17.30 5.48 6.70
N ASP A 266 -17.86 5.92 7.83
CA ASP A 266 -18.96 5.26 8.53
C ASP A 266 -20.26 5.67 7.83
N GLN A 267 -20.83 4.74 7.05
CA GLN A 267 -21.99 4.97 6.19
C GLN A 267 -23.27 5.15 7.03
N GLU A 268 -23.37 4.50 8.19
CA GLU A 268 -24.54 4.64 9.07
C GLU A 268 -24.58 6.02 9.73
N LYS A 269 -23.41 6.56 10.09
CA LYS A 269 -23.31 7.89 10.72
C LYS A 269 -22.98 9.02 9.75
N ASN A 270 -22.81 8.70 8.47
CA ASN A 270 -22.43 9.62 7.41
C ASN A 270 -21.25 10.53 7.80
N ARG A 271 -20.14 9.93 8.27
CA ARG A 271 -18.95 10.68 8.70
C ARG A 271 -17.66 9.94 8.39
N VAL A 272 -16.56 10.68 8.30
CA VAL A 272 -15.22 10.10 8.25
C VAL A 272 -14.91 9.41 9.58
N GLN A 273 -14.62 8.11 9.50
CA GLN A 273 -14.24 7.28 10.63
C GLN A 273 -12.72 7.25 10.82
N LEU A 274 -11.96 7.18 9.72
CA LEU A 274 -10.51 7.05 9.77
C LEU A 274 -9.86 7.67 8.53
N VAL A 275 -8.73 8.36 8.71
CA VAL A 275 -7.85 8.83 7.63
C VAL A 275 -6.47 8.24 7.90
N ALA A 276 -6.00 7.36 7.04
CA ALA A 276 -4.82 6.55 7.33
C ALA A 276 -3.92 6.31 6.12
N GLY A 277 -2.66 6.05 6.43
CA GLY A 277 -1.59 5.68 5.52
C GLY A 277 -0.32 5.47 6.33
N ALA A 278 0.76 5.08 5.66
CA ALA A 278 2.03 4.80 6.31
C ALA A 278 3.23 5.10 5.40
N SER A 279 4.41 5.05 5.99
CA SER A 279 5.70 4.96 5.32
C SER A 279 6.32 3.58 5.58
N GLY A 280 7.33 3.17 4.80
CA GLY A 280 7.96 1.85 4.99
C GLY A 280 8.16 0.98 3.75
N GLY A 281 8.05 1.51 2.52
CA GLY A 281 8.16 0.70 1.30
C GLY A 281 7.10 -0.40 1.22
N SER A 282 7.49 -1.66 1.03
CA SER A 282 6.56 -2.81 1.03
C SER A 282 5.77 -2.97 2.34
N ARG A 283 6.29 -2.46 3.46
CA ARG A 283 5.63 -2.53 4.78
C ARG A 283 4.39 -1.63 4.87
N ILE A 284 4.25 -0.65 3.99
CA ILE A 284 3.11 0.30 4.01
C ILE A 284 1.77 -0.46 3.97
N ILE A 285 1.64 -1.45 3.07
CA ILE A 285 0.40 -2.21 2.88
C ILE A 285 -0.01 -2.92 4.18
N THR A 286 0.92 -3.67 4.78
CA THR A 286 0.67 -4.43 6.00
C THR A 286 0.47 -3.53 7.22
N SER A 287 1.16 -2.40 7.30
CA SER A 287 1.03 -1.44 8.41
C SER A 287 -0.31 -0.72 8.39
N VAL A 288 -0.78 -0.26 7.22
CA VAL A 288 -2.11 0.36 7.09
C VAL A 288 -3.20 -0.68 7.34
N PHE A 289 -3.02 -1.90 6.83
CA PHE A 289 -3.93 -3.02 7.08
C PHE A 289 -4.05 -3.35 8.57
N SER A 290 -2.94 -3.60 9.27
CA SER A 290 -2.96 -3.95 10.70
C SER A 290 -3.58 -2.83 11.53
N PHE A 291 -3.17 -1.58 11.28
CA PHE A 291 -3.73 -0.40 11.96
C PHE A 291 -5.26 -0.29 11.76
N ALA A 292 -5.74 -0.46 10.53
CA ALA A 292 -7.17 -0.41 10.23
C ALA A 292 -7.95 -1.59 10.85
N VAL A 293 -7.36 -2.79 10.94
CA VAL A 293 -7.97 -3.93 11.67
C VAL A 293 -8.11 -3.61 13.15
N LEU A 294 -7.04 -3.10 13.78
CA LEU A 294 -7.04 -2.73 15.21
C LEU A 294 -8.11 -1.66 15.50
N ASN A 295 -8.26 -0.66 14.63
CA ASN A 295 -9.24 0.39 14.82
C ASN A 295 -10.69 -0.05 14.51
N LEU A 296 -10.93 -0.69 13.36
CA LEU A 296 -12.28 -0.99 12.90
C LEU A 296 -12.85 -2.26 13.53
N HIS A 297 -12.03 -3.32 13.63
CA HIS A 297 -12.49 -4.63 14.09
C HIS A 297 -12.28 -4.84 15.59
N LEU A 298 -11.20 -4.29 16.16
CA LEU A 298 -10.95 -4.36 17.61
C LEU A 298 -11.36 -3.10 18.38
N ARG A 299 -11.83 -2.06 17.68
CA ARG A 299 -12.32 -0.79 18.26
C ARG A 299 -11.29 -0.04 19.12
N LEU A 300 -10.00 -0.30 18.90
CA LEU A 300 -8.93 0.47 19.53
C LEU A 300 -8.95 1.90 19.01
N ASN A 301 -8.68 2.87 19.89
CA ASN A 301 -8.55 4.26 19.47
C ASN A 301 -7.27 4.47 18.64
N ILE A 302 -7.12 5.65 18.03
CA ILE A 302 -5.99 5.96 17.11
C ILE A 302 -4.64 5.76 17.80
N LYS A 303 -4.51 6.19 19.06
CA LYS A 303 -3.27 6.06 19.83
C LYS A 303 -2.97 4.58 20.12
N GLU A 304 -3.94 3.85 20.67
CA GLU A 304 -3.79 2.41 20.97
C GLU A 304 -3.41 1.61 19.72
N ALA A 305 -4.10 1.85 18.59
CA ALA A 305 -3.81 1.15 17.33
C ALA A 305 -2.45 1.54 16.73
N THR A 306 -1.96 2.76 16.97
CA THR A 306 -0.65 3.23 16.49
C THR A 306 0.50 2.73 17.36
N ASP A 307 0.29 2.71 18.67
CA ASP A 307 1.28 2.28 19.68
C ASP A 307 1.42 0.76 19.73
N MET A 308 0.44 0.00 19.21
CA MET A 308 0.53 -1.45 19.17
C MET A 308 1.72 -1.89 18.31
N PRO A 309 2.66 -2.69 18.87
CA PRO A 309 3.78 -3.23 18.12
C PRO A 309 3.34 -3.97 16.86
N ARG A 310 4.09 -3.77 15.78
CA ARG A 310 3.75 -4.27 14.44
C ARG A 310 4.47 -5.57 14.11
N LEU A 311 3.80 -6.34 13.27
CA LEU A 311 4.38 -7.45 12.53
C LEU A 311 4.23 -7.19 11.03
N HIS A 312 5.08 -7.81 10.22
CA HIS A 312 5.08 -7.70 8.77
C HIS A 312 5.40 -9.04 8.12
N HIS A 313 4.60 -9.42 7.13
CA HIS A 313 4.91 -10.52 6.22
C HIS A 313 4.51 -10.12 4.80
N GLN A 314 5.44 -10.24 3.85
CA GLN A 314 5.21 -9.86 2.44
C GLN A 314 5.05 -11.05 1.49
N TRP A 315 4.43 -12.13 1.95
CA TRP A 315 4.36 -13.46 1.30
C TRP A 315 5.71 -14.15 1.04
N THR A 316 6.69 -13.46 0.45
CA THR A 316 8.04 -13.97 0.20
C THR A 316 9.11 -12.91 0.48
N PRO A 317 10.24 -13.26 1.12
CA PRO A 317 10.58 -14.57 1.71
C PRO A 317 9.65 -14.96 2.88
N ASP A 318 9.53 -16.26 3.16
CA ASP A 318 8.67 -16.80 4.25
C ASP A 318 9.32 -16.55 5.62
N HIS A 319 9.25 -15.30 6.08
CA HIS A 319 9.68 -14.87 7.40
C HIS A 319 8.78 -13.73 7.86
N ILE A 320 8.56 -13.68 9.17
CA ILE A 320 7.83 -12.60 9.82
C ILE A 320 8.85 -11.62 10.39
N CYS A 321 8.69 -10.33 10.10
CA CYS A 321 9.38 -9.28 10.84
C CYS A 321 8.48 -8.80 11.99
N ILE A 322 9.06 -8.55 13.16
CA ILE A 322 8.35 -8.00 14.33
C ILE A 322 9.14 -6.82 14.91
N GLU A 323 8.44 -5.85 15.50
CA GLU A 323 9.07 -4.80 16.31
C GLU A 323 9.58 -5.40 17.64
N ASN A 324 10.62 -4.79 18.22
CA ASN A 324 11.33 -5.36 19.38
C ASN A 324 10.46 -5.45 20.64
N ASP A 325 9.49 -4.55 20.77
CA ASP A 325 8.52 -4.49 21.86
C ASP A 325 7.26 -5.32 21.58
N PHE A 326 7.23 -6.07 20.47
CA PHE A 326 6.14 -6.98 20.19
C PHE A 326 6.01 -8.00 21.32
N PRO A 327 4.82 -8.15 21.95
CA PRO A 327 4.66 -9.00 23.11
C PRO A 327 5.04 -10.45 22.74
N GLY A 328 6.22 -10.88 23.20
CA GLY A 328 6.87 -12.12 22.78
C GLY A 328 6.21 -13.41 23.29
N VAL A 329 4.98 -13.35 23.80
CA VAL A 329 4.38 -14.46 24.56
C VAL A 329 3.33 -15.24 23.76
N CYS A 330 2.95 -14.80 22.56
CA CYS A 330 1.79 -15.41 21.89
C CYS A 330 1.94 -15.62 20.37
N LEU A 331 3.14 -15.52 19.79
CA LEU A 331 3.35 -15.91 18.39
C LEU A 331 3.45 -17.43 18.31
N PRO A 332 2.66 -18.13 17.47
CA PRO A 332 2.84 -19.55 17.27
C PRO A 332 4.25 -19.78 16.70
N THR A 333 5.02 -20.64 17.38
CA THR A 333 6.34 -21.11 16.94
C THR A 333 6.26 -21.95 15.69
#